data_AF-H8L636-F1
#
_entry.id   AF-H8L636-F1
#
_cell.length_a   1.000
_cell.length_b   1.000
_cell.length_c   1.000
_cell.angle_alpha   90.00
_cell.angle_beta   90.00
_cell.angle_gamma   90.00
#
_symmetry.space_group_name_H-M   'P 1'
#
loop_
_entity.id
_entity.type
_entity.pdbx_description
1 polymer ?
#
loop_
_entity_poly.entity_id
_entity_poly.type
_entity_poly.pdbx_seq_one_letter_code
_entity_poly.pdbx_strand_id
1 'polypeptide(L)' 'MKRVLTPEAEAERADFDSEFDGGNCSCHLTPPCGSCTHPGNPDNQAEDDSAWMEVDDDYDGVEE' A
#
# COMPACT_ATOMS: atom_id res chain seq x y z
N MET A 1 0.38 -20.40 0.63
CA MET A 1 -0.42 -19.18 0.85
C MET A 1 0.52 -18.02 1.09
N LYS A 2 0.66 -17.14 0.11
CA LYS A 2 1.40 -15.88 0.17
C LYS A 2 0.40 -14.76 0.41
N ARG A 3 0.74 -13.80 1.27
CA ARG A 3 -0.07 -12.58 1.47
C ARG A 3 0.42 -11.51 0.50
N VAL A 4 -0.48 -10.98 -0.31
CA VAL A 4 -0.23 -9.90 -1.28
C VAL A 4 -1.28 -8.81 -1.11
N LEU A 5 -1.00 -7.60 -1.59
CA LEU A 5 -1.99 -6.54 -1.62
C LEU A 5 -3.13 -6.91 -2.56
N THR A 6 -4.34 -6.45 -2.25
CA THR A 6 -5.44 -6.48 -3.21
C THR A 6 -5.12 -5.53 -4.38
N PRO A 7 -5.74 -5.71 -5.57
CA PRO A 7 -5.54 -4.80 -6.70
C PRO A 7 -5.85 -3.33 -6.37
N GLU A 8 -6.84 -3.10 -5.51
CA GLU A 8 -7.19 -1.75 -5.05
C GLU A 8 -6.09 -1.17 -4.14
N ALA A 9 -5.62 -1.94 -3.16
CA ALA A 9 -4.54 -1.51 -2.28
C ALA A 9 -3.21 -1.34 -3.03
N GLU A 10 -2.94 -2.15 -4.05
CA GLU A 10 -1.76 -1.97 -4.91
C GLU A 10 -1.84 -0.67 -5.72
N ALA A 11 -3.02 -0.34 -6.27
CA ALA A 11 -3.22 0.94 -6.96
C ALA A 11 -3.02 2.14 -6.02
N GLU A 12 -3.52 2.04 -4.78
CA GLU A 12 -3.29 3.09 -3.77
C GLU A 12 -1.81 3.20 -3.39
N ARG A 13 -1.08 2.09 -3.27
CA ARG A 13 0.37 2.10 -3.02
C ARG A 13 1.10 2.78 -4.16
N ALA A 14 0.74 2.48 -5.42
CA ALA A 14 1.36 3.11 -6.57
C ALA A 14 1.10 4.63 -6.61
N ASP A 15 -0.12 5.06 -6.26
CA ASP A 15 -0.47 6.48 -6.12
C ASP A 15 0.37 7.15 -5.02
N PHE A 16 0.48 6.50 -3.86
CA PHE A 16 1.34 6.96 -2.77
C PHE A 16 2.79 7.11 -3.20
N ASP A 17 3.37 6.09 -3.83
CA ASP A 17 4.76 6.14 -4.29
C ASP A 17 4.97 7.25 -5.32
N SER A 18 3.96 7.54 -6.16
CA SER A 18 4.04 8.63 -7.14
C SER A 18 4.00 10.04 -6.50
N GLU A 19 3.25 10.22 -5.41
CA GLU A 19 3.10 11.51 -4.71
C GLU A 19 4.16 11.70 -3.61
N PHE A 20 4.62 10.60 -3.00
CA PHE A 20 5.40 10.57 -1.78
C PHE A 20 6.77 9.91 -1.91
N ASP A 21 7.23 9.56 -3.12
CA ASP A 21 8.48 8.83 -3.45
C ASP A 21 9.58 8.97 -2.37
N GLY A 22 9.83 7.87 -1.64
CA GLY A 22 10.85 7.81 -0.58
C GLY A 22 10.42 8.34 0.81
N GLY A 23 9.15 8.69 1.02
CA GLY A 23 8.57 9.10 2.30
C GLY A 23 8.70 10.60 2.54
N ASN A 24 7.67 11.38 2.16
CA ASN A 24 7.67 12.84 2.33
C ASN A 24 7.07 13.35 3.66
N CYS A 25 6.93 12.49 4.67
CA CYS A 25 6.24 12.82 5.92
C CYS A 25 6.64 14.21 6.47
N SER A 26 5.66 15.10 6.51
CA SER A 26 5.82 16.50 6.91
C SER A 26 5.07 16.82 8.21
N CYS A 27 4.80 15.80 9.03
CA CYS A 27 4.12 15.94 10.33
C CYS A 27 4.82 16.92 11.29
N HIS A 28 6.10 17.20 11.11
CA HIS A 28 6.82 18.22 11.90
C HIS A 28 6.41 19.66 11.55
N LEU A 29 5.78 19.88 10.39
CA LEU A 29 5.22 21.16 9.96
C LEU A 29 3.75 21.26 10.36
N THR A 30 2.93 20.31 9.91
CA THR A 30 1.48 20.28 10.17
C THR A 30 0.98 18.83 10.22
N PRO A 31 0.73 18.28 11.42
CA PRO A 31 0.13 16.96 11.57
C PRO A 31 -1.42 17.03 11.60
N PRO A 32 -2.13 16.00 11.08
CA PRO A 32 -1.58 14.91 10.28
C PRO A 32 -1.22 15.39 8.86
N CYS A 33 -0.10 14.90 8.32
CA CYS A 33 0.29 15.22 6.95
C CYS A 33 -0.32 14.24 5.94
N GLY A 34 -0.43 14.67 4.68
CA GLY A 34 -0.98 13.85 3.59
C GLY A 34 -0.35 12.45 3.51
N SER A 35 0.97 12.35 3.69
CA SER A 35 1.69 11.08 3.67
C SER A 35 1.18 10.10 4.74
N CYS A 36 0.98 10.57 5.98
CA CYS A 36 0.52 9.72 7.08
C CYS A 36 -0.95 9.32 6.95
N THR A 37 -1.77 10.12 6.28
CA THR A 37 -3.20 9.84 6.09
C THR A 37 -3.51 9.17 4.78
N HIS A 38 -2.54 9.01 3.89
CA HIS A 38 -2.75 8.40 2.59
C HIS A 38 -3.11 6.92 2.75
N PRO A 39 -4.16 6.42 2.10
CA PRO A 39 -4.55 5.02 2.23
C PRO A 39 -3.48 4.07 1.66
N GLY A 40 -2.77 4.53 0.62
CA GLY A 40 -1.59 3.87 0.06
C GLY A 40 -0.31 3.95 0.88
N ASN A 41 -0.32 4.48 2.11
CA ASN A 41 0.88 4.47 2.97
C ASN A 41 1.22 3.03 3.43
N PRO A 42 2.49 2.60 3.41
CA PRO A 42 2.88 1.25 3.85
C PRO A 42 2.45 0.87 5.25
N ASP A 43 2.58 1.78 6.19
CA ASP A 43 2.20 1.53 7.58
C ASP A 43 0.68 1.43 7.72
N ASN A 44 -0.07 2.23 6.96
CA ASN A 44 -1.54 2.18 6.98
C ASN A 44 -2.06 0.85 6.41
N GLN A 45 -1.52 0.41 5.27
CA GLN A 45 -1.93 -0.86 4.68
C GLN A 45 -1.48 -2.06 5.50
N ALA A 46 -0.32 -2.00 6.17
CA ALA A 46 0.13 -3.09 7.03
C ALA A 46 -0.84 -3.38 8.18
N GLU A 47 -1.48 -2.33 8.72
CA GLU A 47 -2.45 -2.43 9.82
C GLU A 47 -3.90 -2.71 9.35
N ASP A 48 -4.19 -2.55 8.05
CA ASP A 48 -5.50 -2.85 7.47
C ASP A 48 -5.54 -4.25 6.85
N ASP A 49 -6.16 -5.21 7.53
CA ASP A 49 -6.32 -6.57 7.00
C ASP A 49 -7.12 -6.62 5.69
N SER A 50 -7.97 -5.64 5.39
CA SER A 50 -8.73 -5.61 4.13
C SER A 50 -7.88 -5.25 2.91
N ALA A 51 -6.71 -4.65 3.13
CA ALA A 51 -5.74 -4.33 2.08
C ALA A 51 -5.03 -5.57 1.52
N TRP A 52 -5.20 -6.74 2.14
CA TRP A 52 -4.45 -7.94 1.80
C TRP A 52 -5.34 -9.12 1.42
N MET A 53 -4.82 -9.95 0.53
CA MET A 53 -5.42 -11.21 0.14
C MET A 53 -4.40 -12.35 0.19
N GLU A 54 -4.89 -13.55 0.47
CA GLU A 54 -4.11 -14.78 0.41
C GLU A 54 -4.17 -15.35 -1.02
N VAL A 55 -3.00 -15.58 -1.61
CA VAL A 55 -2.87 -16.28 -2.90
C VAL A 55 -2.13 -17.59 -2.69
N ASP A 56 -2.45 -18.60 -3.52
CA ASP A 56 -1.71 -19.86 -3.47
C ASP A 56 -0.26 -19.65 -3.92
N ASP A 57 0.67 -20.40 -3.32
CA ASP A 57 2.11 -20.23 -3.57
C ASP A 57 2.51 -20.77 -4.96
N ASP A 58 1.67 -21.64 -5.53
CA ASP A 58 1.85 -22.27 -6.84
C ASP A 58 1.30 -21.42 -8.01
N TYR A 59 0.72 -20.26 -7.74
CA TYR A 59 0.13 -19.40 -8.78
C TYR A 59 1.21 -18.57 -9.49
N ASP A 60 1.79 -19.12 -10.57
CA ASP A 60 2.84 -18.49 -11.39
C ASP A 60 2.31 -17.36 -12.31
N GLY A 61 1.05 -16.95 -12.19
CA GLY A 61 0.53 -15.75 -12.87
C GLY A 61 0.68 -15.74 -14.40
N VAL A 62 0.75 -16.90 -15.06
CA VAL A 62 0.69 -16.98 -16.52
C VAL A 62 -0.72 -16.63 -16.99
N GLU A 63 -0.92 -15.36 -17.33
CA GLU A 63 -1.97 -14.94 -18.24
C GLU A 63 -1.63 -15.47 -19.64
N GLU A 64 -2.48 -16.34 -20.21
CA GLU A 64 -2.36 -16.87 -21.58
C GLU A 64 -2.72 -15.83 -22.66
#